data_AF-W9Z8Z3-F1
#
_entry.id   AF-W9Z8Z3-F1
#
_cell.length_a   1.000
_cell.length_b   1.000
_cell.length_c   1.000
_cell.angle_alpha   90.00
_cell.angle_beta   90.00
_cell.angle_gamma   90.00
#
_symmetry.space_group_name_H-M   'P 1'
#
loop_
_entity.id
_entity.type
_entity.pdbx_description
1 polymer ?
#
loop_
_entity_poly.entity_id
_entity_poly.type
_entity_poly.pdbx_seq_one_letter_code
_entity_poly.pdbx_strand_id
1 'polypeptide(L)'
;MSIRLAPGLGPQLRQASNLLQPSAVGQTFKRTAATTLMSLKREELLEQENYAIQRQLPRQWKVGDVYAPHDLSGAEARKWRKRHRPTTDAFDALSINPLSLYKAGTSFSLVMIPGC
;
A
#
# COMPACT_ATOMS: atom_id res chain seq x y z
N MET A 1 -64.21 56.54 21.29
CA MET A 1 -63.00 56.88 20.51
C MET A 1 -62.57 55.66 19.71
N SER A 2 -62.63 55.79 18.39
CA SER A 2 -61.86 55.10 17.33
C SER A 2 -61.71 53.57 17.33
N ILE A 3 -62.35 52.99 16.32
CA ILE A 3 -62.06 51.70 15.69
C ILE A 3 -60.60 51.59 15.25
N ARG A 4 -60.00 50.40 15.38
CA ARG A 4 -58.85 49.98 14.56
C ARG A 4 -59.13 48.60 13.98
N LEU A 5 -59.56 48.60 12.72
CA LEU A 5 -59.38 47.48 11.81
C LEU A 5 -57.89 47.32 11.53
N ALA A 6 -57.39 46.08 11.54
CA ALA A 6 -56.15 45.72 10.88
C ALA A 6 -56.42 44.53 9.95
N PRO A 7 -56.05 44.62 8.66
CA PRO A 7 -56.26 43.56 7.68
C PRO A 7 -55.04 42.62 7.65
N GLY A 8 -55.22 41.41 7.13
CA GLY A 8 -54.08 40.65 6.61
C GLY A 8 -54.10 39.14 6.79
N LEU A 9 -55.18 38.46 6.37
CA LEU A 9 -55.06 37.06 5.95
C LEU A 9 -54.44 37.04 4.55
N GLY A 10 -53.11 36.96 4.50
CA GLY A 10 -52.41 36.66 3.25
C GLY A 10 -52.56 35.17 2.92
N PRO A 11 -52.98 34.79 1.71
CA PRO A 11 -52.89 33.40 1.29
C PRO A 11 -51.42 33.04 1.11
N GLN A 12 -50.90 32.13 1.95
CA GLN A 12 -49.58 31.54 1.76
C GLN A 12 -49.60 30.71 0.47
N LEU A 13 -49.09 31.29 -0.62
CA LEU A 13 -48.82 30.60 -1.86
C LEU A 13 -47.67 29.62 -1.61
N ARG A 14 -48.02 28.38 -1.24
CA ARG A 14 -47.10 27.25 -1.19
C ARG A 14 -46.55 27.06 -2.60
N GLN A 15 -45.37 27.62 -2.87
CA GLN A 15 -44.57 27.18 -4.00
C GLN A 15 -44.13 25.75 -3.70
N ALA A 16 -44.92 24.79 -4.19
CA ALA A 16 -44.45 23.42 -4.37
C ALA A 16 -43.40 23.49 -5.49
N SER A 17 -42.14 23.70 -5.13
CA SER A 17 -41.04 23.37 -6.02
C SER A 17 -41.13 21.86 -6.25
N ASN A 18 -41.55 21.49 -7.45
CA ASN A 18 -41.43 20.12 -7.93
C ASN A 18 -39.95 19.74 -7.84
N LEU A 19 -39.59 19.02 -6.77
CA LEU A 19 -38.39 18.20 -6.72
C LEU A 19 -38.52 17.24 -7.89
N LEU A 20 -37.77 17.52 -8.96
CA LEU A 20 -37.55 16.59 -10.06
C LEU A 20 -36.87 15.37 -9.43
N GLN A 21 -37.67 14.40 -9.00
CA GLN A 21 -37.17 13.15 -8.45
C GLN A 21 -36.40 12.47 -9.59
N PRO A 22 -35.07 12.27 -9.47
CA PRO A 22 -34.36 11.49 -10.47
C PRO A 22 -34.93 10.08 -10.47
N SER A 23 -35.45 9.65 -11.61
CA SER A 23 -36.08 8.35 -11.79
C SER A 23 -35.17 7.23 -11.29
N ALA A 24 -35.78 6.25 -10.60
CA ALA A 24 -35.09 5.11 -9.98
C ALA A 24 -34.30 4.24 -10.99
N VAL A 25 -34.58 4.39 -12.29
CA VAL A 25 -33.96 3.62 -13.38
C VAL A 25 -32.51 4.05 -13.66
N GLY A 26 -32.13 5.31 -13.37
CA GLY A 26 -30.75 5.80 -13.55
C GLY A 26 -29.81 5.50 -12.38
N GLN A 27 -30.33 4.95 -11.27
CA GLN A 27 -29.57 4.77 -10.02
C GLN A 27 -28.89 3.39 -9.91
N THR A 28 -29.26 2.42 -10.74
CA THR A 28 -28.74 1.05 -10.67
C THR A 28 -27.33 0.93 -11.23
N PHE A 29 -27.00 1.65 -12.31
CA PHE A 29 -25.67 1.62 -12.94
C PHE A 29 -24.58 2.34 -12.16
N LYS A 30 -24.90 3.36 -11.36
CA LYS A 30 -23.89 4.07 -10.55
C LYS A 30 -23.49 3.29 -9.29
N ARG A 31 -24.35 2.37 -8.84
CA ARG A 31 -24.10 1.54 -7.64
C ARG A 31 -23.06 0.46 -7.90
N THR A 32 -23.08 -0.20 -9.06
CA THR A 32 -22.12 -1.26 -9.41
C THR A 32 -20.69 -0.72 -9.53
N ALA A 33 -20.49 0.42 -10.19
CA ALA A 33 -19.19 1.08 -10.30
C ALA A 33 -18.64 1.55 -8.93
N ALA A 34 -19.52 2.04 -8.05
CA ALA A 34 -19.12 2.41 -6.68
C ALA A 34 -18.74 1.18 -5.84
N THR A 35 -19.45 0.05 -5.99
CA THR A 35 -19.11 -1.18 -5.27
C THR A 35 -17.78 -1.79 -5.72
N THR A 36 -17.47 -1.77 -7.03
CA THR A 36 -16.20 -2.28 -7.56
C THR A 36 -15.02 -1.40 -7.17
N LEU A 37 -15.20 -0.07 -7.11
CA LEU A 37 -14.14 0.83 -6.64
C LEU A 37 -13.84 0.61 -5.15
N MET A 38 -14.87 0.35 -4.34
CA MET A 38 -14.72 0.06 -2.91
C MET A 38 -14.06 -1.30 -2.65
N SER A 39 -14.32 -2.32 -3.49
CA SER A 39 -13.63 -3.62 -3.37
C SER A 39 -12.15 -3.50 -3.73
N LEU A 40 -11.81 -2.82 -4.82
CA LEU A 40 -10.43 -2.57 -5.22
C LEU A 40 -9.65 -1.80 -4.15
N LYS A 41 -10.27 -0.76 -3.56
CA LYS A 41 -9.63 0.01 -2.48
C LYS A 41 -9.40 -0.84 -1.23
N ARG A 42 -10.29 -1.79 -0.93
CA ARG A 42 -10.09 -2.73 0.18
C ARG A 42 -8.95 -3.70 -0.12
N GLU A 43 -8.87 -4.22 -1.34
CA GLU A 43 -7.77 -5.10 -1.77
C GLU A 43 -6.41 -4.39 -1.65
N GLU A 44 -6.31 -3.14 -2.09
CA GLU A 44 -5.10 -2.34 -1.96
C GLU A 44 -4.67 -2.16 -0.49
N LEU A 45 -5.61 -1.90 0.42
CA LEU A 45 -5.32 -1.79 1.86
C LEU A 45 -4.80 -3.11 2.43
N LEU A 46 -5.42 -4.24 2.05
CA LEU A 46 -4.98 -5.57 2.47
C LEU A 46 -3.58 -5.90 1.95
N GLU A 47 -3.26 -5.51 0.71
CA GLU A 47 -1.93 -5.66 0.15
C GLU A 47 -0.89 -4.83 0.89
N GLN A 48 -1.21 -3.59 1.27
CA GLN A 48 -0.33 -2.73 2.07
C GLN A 48 -0.09 -3.32 3.46
N GLU A 49 -1.12 -3.83 4.12
CA GLU A 49 -1.02 -4.51 5.41
C GLU A 49 -0.19 -5.79 5.31
N ASN A 50 -0.46 -6.63 4.31
CA ASN A 50 0.32 -7.85 4.05
C ASN A 50 1.79 -7.53 3.80
N TYR A 51 2.07 -6.48 3.03
CA TYR A 51 3.42 -6.04 2.76
C TYR A 51 4.13 -5.51 4.02
N ALA A 52 3.40 -4.78 4.87
CA ALA A 52 3.91 -4.31 6.16
C ALA A 52 4.24 -5.49 7.09
N ILE A 53 3.40 -6.52 7.13
CA ILE A 53 3.62 -7.74 7.92
C ILE A 53 4.82 -8.53 7.38
N GLN A 54 4.92 -8.71 6.05
CA GLN A 54 6.04 -9.43 5.43
C GLN A 54 7.39 -8.79 5.76
N ARG A 55 7.47 -7.46 5.80
CA ARG A 55 8.70 -6.74 6.21
C ARG A 55 9.11 -6.99 7.66
N GLN A 56 8.19 -7.41 8.53
CA GLN A 56 8.50 -7.71 9.92
C GLN A 56 9.18 -9.07 10.09
N LEU A 57 9.15 -9.95 9.08
CA LEU A 57 9.89 -11.21 9.05
C LEU A 57 11.21 -11.03 8.29
N PRO A 58 12.35 -10.86 8.99
CA PRO A 58 13.64 -10.60 8.34
C PRO A 58 14.26 -11.84 7.67
N ARG A 59 13.80 -13.05 8.04
CA ARG A 59 14.29 -14.31 7.45
C ARG A 59 13.31 -14.79 6.39
N GLN A 60 13.87 -15.18 5.25
CA GLN A 60 13.16 -15.93 4.21
C GLN A 60 13.22 -17.42 4.55
N TRP A 61 12.06 -18.05 4.72
CA TRP A 61 11.93 -19.47 4.99
C TRP A 61 11.90 -20.26 3.68
N LYS A 62 12.68 -21.34 3.61
CA LYS A 62 12.69 -22.24 2.46
C LYS A 62 11.90 -23.50 2.77
N VAL A 63 11.39 -24.15 1.73
CA VAL A 63 10.72 -25.44 1.85
C VAL A 63 11.74 -26.47 2.35
N GLY A 64 11.43 -27.15 3.46
CA GLY A 64 12.32 -28.10 4.12
C GLY A 64 13.07 -27.55 5.34
N ASP A 65 13.03 -26.24 5.59
CA ASP A 65 13.53 -25.66 6.84
C ASP A 65 12.61 -26.06 8.00
N VAL A 66 13.14 -26.79 8.99
CA VAL A 66 12.44 -27.08 10.24
C VAL A 66 12.53 -25.85 11.16
N TYR A 67 11.41 -25.47 11.75
CA TYR A 67 11.32 -24.35 12.69
C TYR A 67 10.83 -24.84 14.06
N ALA A 68 11.32 -24.22 15.11
CA ALA A 68 10.74 -24.28 16.45
C ALA A 68 9.85 -23.05 16.69
N PRO A 69 8.90 -23.11 17.63
CA PRO A 69 8.08 -21.93 17.98
C PRO A 69 8.90 -20.71 18.41
N HIS A 70 10.11 -20.94 18.93
CA HIS A 70 11.03 -19.87 19.36
C HIS A 70 11.65 -19.10 18.17
N ASP A 71 11.80 -19.73 17.00
CA ASP A 71 12.39 -19.16 15.78
C ASP A 71 11.60 -17.96 15.23
N LEU A 72 10.32 -17.84 15.60
CA LEU A 72 9.44 -16.74 15.21
C LEU A 72 9.46 -15.59 16.22
N SER A 73 10.22 -15.71 17.31
CA SER A 73 10.34 -14.68 18.33
C SER A 73 11.07 -13.45 17.81
N GLY A 74 10.68 -12.26 18.30
CA GLY A 74 11.33 -11.00 17.98
C GLY A 74 12.84 -10.98 18.30
N ALA A 75 13.27 -11.76 19.30
CA ALA A 75 14.69 -11.88 19.64
C ALA A 75 15.52 -12.54 18.53
N GLU A 76 14.96 -13.55 17.87
CA GLU A 76 15.63 -14.30 16.80
C GLU A 76 15.52 -13.57 15.46
N ALA A 77 14.38 -12.93 15.21
CA ALA A 77 14.24 -11.98 14.12
C ALA A 77 15.31 -10.87 14.18
N ARG A 78 15.66 -10.37 15.38
CA ARG A 78 16.75 -9.39 15.54
C ARG A 78 18.13 -9.97 15.18
N LYS A 79 18.39 -11.25 15.44
CA LYS A 79 19.64 -11.92 15.03
C LYS A 79 19.75 -11.95 13.51
N TRP A 80 18.69 -12.35 12.81
CA TRP A 80 18.69 -12.45 11.34
C TRP A 80 18.71 -11.10 10.62
N ARG A 81 18.29 -10.02 11.29
CA ARG A 81 18.38 -8.66 10.72
C ARG A 81 19.82 -8.16 10.60
N LYS A 82 20.76 -8.76 11.32
CA LYS A 82 22.16 -8.33 11.30
C LYS A 82 22.80 -8.76 9.98
N ARG A 83 23.05 -7.80 9.09
CA ARG A 83 23.74 -8.06 7.82
C ARG A 83 25.21 -8.32 8.08
N HIS A 84 25.68 -9.54 7.79
CA HIS A 84 27.10 -9.87 7.84
C HIS A 84 27.78 -9.38 6.56
N ARG A 85 28.95 -8.76 6.72
CA ARG A 85 29.82 -8.47 5.58
C ARG A 85 30.44 -9.78 5.09
N PRO A 86 30.57 -10.00 3.78
CA PRO A 86 31.29 -11.15 3.26
C PRO A 86 32.72 -11.13 3.81
N THR A 87 33.20 -12.28 4.28
CA THR A 87 34.54 -12.41 4.86
C THR A 87 35.64 -12.37 3.79
N THR A 88 35.29 -12.79 2.58
CA THR A 88 36.22 -12.90 1.44
C THR A 88 35.78 -11.93 0.35
N ASP A 89 36.74 -11.22 -0.24
CA ASP A 89 36.49 -10.35 -1.38
C ASP A 89 36.10 -11.20 -2.61
N ALA A 90 35.20 -10.67 -3.45
CA ALA A 90 34.72 -11.36 -4.64
C ALA A 90 35.86 -11.67 -5.63
N PHE A 91 36.88 -10.81 -5.71
CA PHE A 91 38.04 -11.02 -6.56
C PHE A 91 38.96 -12.12 -6.06
N ASP A 92 39.13 -12.24 -4.74
CA ASP A 92 39.94 -13.28 -4.11
C ASP A 92 39.27 -14.65 -4.25
N ALA A 93 37.97 -14.73 -4.00
CA ALA A 93 37.20 -15.97 -4.14
C ALA A 93 37.18 -16.53 -5.59
N LEU A 94 37.27 -15.65 -6.59
CA LEU A 94 37.25 -16.04 -8.00
C LEU A 94 38.65 -16.16 -8.61
N SER A 95 39.72 -15.74 -7.92
CA SER A 95 41.11 -15.71 -8.42
C SER A 95 41.28 -15.00 -9.77
N ILE A 96 40.44 -14.00 -10.06
CA ILE A 96 40.46 -13.25 -11.31
C ILE A 96 41.25 -11.95 -11.11
N ASN A 97 42.19 -11.66 -12.01
CA ASN A 97 42.91 -10.40 -11.98
C ASN A 97 41.98 -9.24 -12.39
N PRO A 98 41.77 -8.23 -11.53
CA PRO A 98 40.86 -7.11 -11.83
C PRO A 98 41.29 -6.30 -13.07
N LEU A 99 42.57 -6.30 -13.44
CA LEU A 99 43.08 -5.62 -14.64
C LEU A 99 42.55 -6.27 -15.94
N SER A 100 42.30 -7.58 -15.91
CA SER A 100 41.73 -8.32 -17.04
C SER A 100 40.28 -7.91 -17.33
N LEU A 101 39.55 -7.48 -16.30
CA LEU A 101 38.14 -7.10 -16.37
C LEU A 101 37.92 -5.68 -16.90
N TYR A 102 38.95 -4.83 -16.94
CA TYR A 102 38.85 -3.47 -17.49
C TYR A 102 38.65 -3.48 -19.02
N LYS A 103 39.11 -4.53 -19.71
CA LYS A 103 39.00 -4.65 -21.17
C LYS A 103 37.63 -5.17 -21.63
N ALA A 104 36.86 -5.80 -20.75
CA ALA A 104 35.49 -6.24 -20.97
C ALA A 104 34.55 -5.39 -20.10
N GLY A 105 34.07 -4.27 -20.65
CA GLY A 105 33.43 -3.15 -19.93
C GLY A 105 32.13 -3.40 -19.16
N THR A 106 31.81 -4.64 -18.76
CA THR A 106 30.56 -5.01 -18.08
C THR A 106 30.77 -5.35 -16.58
N SER A 107 31.95 -5.83 -16.19
CA SER A 107 32.17 -6.44 -14.86
C SER A 107 32.51 -5.48 -13.71
N PHE A 108 33.01 -4.27 -14.00
CA PHE A 108 33.52 -3.37 -12.95
C PHE A 108 32.39 -2.63 -12.18
N SER A 109 31.27 -2.35 -12.84
CA SER A 109 30.17 -1.57 -12.25
C SER A 109 29.40 -2.31 -11.14
N LEU A 110 29.42 -3.65 -11.13
CA LEU A 110 28.66 -4.46 -10.18
C LEU A 110 29.42 -4.69 -8.87
N VAL A 111 30.76 -4.73 -8.94
CA VAL A 111 31.62 -5.04 -7.78
C VAL A 111 31.91 -3.79 -6.93
N MET A 112 31.70 -2.61 -7.50
CA MET A 112 31.92 -1.32 -6.84
C MET A 112 30.58 -0.68 -6.40
N ILE A 113 29.70 -1.44 -5.73
CA ILE A 113 28.53 -0.87 -5.06
C ILE A 113 28.96 -0.37 -3.67
N PRO A 114 28.66 0.90 -3.31
CA PRO A 114 29.27 1.60 -2.21
C PRO A 114 28.99 0.94 -0.86
N GLY A 115 30.05 0.79 -0.08
CA GLY A 115 29.93 0.65 1.36
C GLY A 115 29.38 1.93 1.94
N CYS A 116 28.08 1.92 2.26
CA CYS A 116 27.43 2.44 3.48
C CYS A 116 25.91 2.37 3.27
#